data_AF-A0A8I6RCE8-F1
#
_entry.id   AF-A0A8I6RCE8-F1
#
_cell.length_a   1.000
_cell.length_b   1.000
_cell.length_c   1.000
_cell.angle_alpha   90.00
_cell.angle_beta   90.00
_cell.angle_gamma   90.00
#
_symmetry.space_group_name_H-M   'P 1'
#
loop_
_entity.id
_entity.type
_entity.pdbx_description
1 polymer ?
#
loop_
_entity_poly.entity_id
_entity_poly.type
_entity_poly.pdbx_seq_one_letter_code
_entity_poly.pdbx_strand_id
1 'polypeptide(L)'
;MAYVQLTLLCVASLCFLAPCMSMTPEEARVVVWKTSGEALGEAKAKLAMLVKATQASATTPEQRSCVGRKVGFAFQDAKMRVYQATMQVVQFGHDHGMDVASTDVETARKVVSEELSKVVNSVVKDNEQLFKQCLA
;
A
#
# COMPACT_ATOMS: atom_id res chain seq x y z
N MET A 1 16.67 -39.27 22.31
CA MET A 1 15.63 -38.76 21.39
C MET A 1 14.72 -37.85 22.22
N ALA A 2 14.95 -36.54 22.15
CA ALA A 2 14.28 -35.55 22.98
C ALA A 2 13.11 -34.92 22.20
N TYR A 3 11.89 -35.22 22.63
CA TYR A 3 10.69 -34.48 22.31
C TYR A 3 10.55 -33.36 23.34
N VAL A 4 11.02 -32.15 23.04
CA VAL A 4 10.75 -30.96 23.85
C VAL A 4 10.72 -29.72 22.94
N GLN A 5 9.73 -28.85 23.19
CA GLN A 5 9.56 -27.47 22.71
C GLN A 5 8.95 -27.23 21.33
N LEU A 6 7.61 -27.23 21.27
CA LEU A 6 6.87 -26.15 20.58
C LEU A 6 5.50 -25.90 21.25
N THR A 7 5.52 -25.68 22.56
CA THR A 7 4.40 -25.12 23.35
C THR A 7 4.72 -23.66 23.61
N LEU A 8 4.20 -22.74 22.79
CA LEU A 8 4.15 -21.26 22.94
C LEU A 8 3.73 -20.72 21.55
N LEU A 9 2.47 -20.56 21.18
CA LEU A 9 1.57 -19.48 21.62
C LEU A 9 0.14 -19.79 21.12
N CYS A 10 -0.50 -20.80 21.72
CA CYS A 10 -1.95 -20.81 21.84
C CYS A 10 -2.25 -20.49 23.31
N VAL A 11 -3.20 -19.59 23.57
CA VAL A 11 -3.65 -19.13 24.90
C VAL A 11 -2.90 -17.92 25.48
N ALA A 12 -3.19 -16.74 24.92
CA ALA A 12 -3.42 -15.49 25.65
C ALA A 12 -3.86 -14.45 24.62
N SER A 13 -5.15 -14.28 24.34
CA SER A 13 -6.00 -13.54 25.27
C SER A 13 -7.46 -13.88 25.02
N LEU A 14 -8.15 -14.23 26.11
CA LEU A 14 -9.57 -14.03 26.27
C LEU A 14 -9.92 -12.57 25.95
N CYS A 15 -10.41 -12.29 24.74
CA CYS A 15 -11.10 -11.06 24.41
C CYS A 15 -12.03 -11.33 23.24
N PHE A 16 -13.32 -11.30 23.56
CA PHE A 16 -14.46 -11.20 22.64
C PHE A 16 -14.80 -12.42 21.79
N LEU A 17 -15.89 -13.07 22.20
CA LEU A 17 -16.95 -13.56 21.33
C LEU A 17 -17.40 -12.44 20.36
N ALA A 18 -16.55 -12.05 19.42
CA ALA A 18 -17.05 -11.56 18.15
C ALA A 18 -17.30 -12.83 17.32
N PRO A 19 -18.49 -13.02 16.73
CA PRO A 19 -18.58 -14.02 15.69
C PRO A 19 -17.46 -13.67 14.70
N CYS A 20 -16.56 -14.63 14.42
CA CYS A 20 -15.75 -14.57 13.21
C CYS A 20 -16.77 -14.62 12.08
N MET A 21 -17.36 -13.46 11.77
CA MET A 21 -18.26 -13.29 10.65
C MET A 21 -17.35 -13.51 9.47
N SER A 22 -17.47 -14.71 8.91
CA SER A 22 -16.90 -14.97 7.63
C SER A 22 -17.46 -13.91 6.70
N MET A 23 -16.61 -13.07 6.11
CA MET A 23 -16.99 -12.10 5.10
C MET A 23 -17.73 -12.79 3.94
N THR A 24 -18.32 -12.03 3.05
CA THR A 24 -18.61 -12.51 1.69
C THR A 24 -17.46 -12.08 0.77
N PRO A 25 -17.30 -12.72 -0.40
CA PRO A 25 -16.38 -12.24 -1.43
C PRO A 25 -16.58 -10.76 -1.80
N GLU A 26 -17.80 -10.24 -1.66
CA GLU A 26 -18.12 -8.83 -1.92
C GLU A 26 -17.56 -7.90 -0.84
N GLU A 27 -17.72 -8.26 0.44
CA GLU A 27 -17.17 -7.47 1.55
C GLU A 27 -15.64 -7.46 1.52
N ALA A 28 -15.01 -8.60 1.20
CA ALA A 28 -13.58 -8.72 1.01
C ALA A 28 -13.06 -7.75 -0.04
N ARG A 29 -13.76 -7.69 -1.19
CA ARG A 29 -13.47 -6.76 -2.27
C ARG A 29 -13.61 -5.31 -1.81
N VAL A 30 -14.64 -4.98 -1.02
CA VAL A 30 -14.82 -3.63 -0.45
C VAL A 30 -13.63 -3.23 0.43
N VAL A 31 -13.13 -4.13 1.29
CA VAL A 31 -11.94 -3.87 2.12
C VAL A 31 -10.73 -3.58 1.25
N VAL A 32 -10.48 -4.41 0.22
CA VAL A 32 -9.36 -4.21 -0.70
C VAL A 32 -9.42 -2.85 -1.38
N TRP A 33 -10.56 -2.47 -1.94
CA TRP A 33 -10.72 -1.18 -2.63
C TRP A 33 -10.61 0.01 -1.67
N LYS A 34 -11.13 -0.10 -0.45
CA LYS A 34 -11.02 0.96 0.57
C LYS A 34 -9.57 1.18 0.97
N THR A 35 -8.86 0.11 1.35
CA THR A 35 -7.44 0.18 1.75
C THR A 35 -6.56 0.65 0.59
N SER A 36 -6.91 0.31 -0.64
CA SER A 36 -6.24 0.83 -1.85
C SER A 36 -6.43 2.33 -2.04
N GLY A 37 -7.63 2.85 -1.74
CA GLY A 37 -7.89 4.29 -1.72
C GLY A 37 -7.04 5.03 -0.67
N GLU A 38 -6.93 4.45 0.52
CA GLU A 38 -6.10 4.98 1.62
C GLU A 38 -4.61 4.99 1.22
N ALA A 39 -4.10 3.90 0.67
CA ALA A 39 -2.72 3.80 0.19
C ALA A 39 -2.42 4.79 -0.95
N LEU A 40 -3.35 4.97 -1.90
CA LEU A 40 -3.20 5.99 -2.94
C LEU A 40 -3.17 7.40 -2.34
N GLY A 41 -4.02 7.68 -1.36
CA GLY A 41 -4.01 8.94 -0.62
C GLY A 41 -2.65 9.20 0.04
N GLU A 42 -2.11 8.19 0.72
CA GLU A 42 -0.80 8.27 1.36
C GLU A 42 0.34 8.52 0.36
N ALA A 43 0.39 7.76 -0.75
CA ALA A 43 1.39 7.95 -1.79
C ALA A 43 1.35 9.37 -2.36
N LYS A 44 0.15 9.89 -2.66
CA LYS A 44 -0.03 11.24 -3.16
C LYS A 44 0.41 12.30 -2.15
N ALA A 45 0.11 12.11 -0.86
CA ALA A 45 0.53 13.04 0.18
C ALA A 45 2.06 13.09 0.30
N LYS A 46 2.73 11.93 0.33
CA LYS A 46 4.20 11.84 0.35
C LYS A 46 4.83 12.47 -0.89
N LEU A 47 4.30 12.20 -2.08
CA LEU A 47 4.76 12.81 -3.32
C LEU A 47 4.54 14.33 -3.33
N ALA A 48 3.42 14.83 -2.80
CA ALA A 48 3.18 16.28 -2.70
C ALA A 48 4.22 16.97 -1.81
N MET A 49 4.59 16.37 -0.68
CA MET A 49 5.65 16.88 0.19
C MET A 49 7.00 16.89 -0.54
N LEU A 50 7.32 15.82 -1.26
CA LEU A 50 8.55 15.71 -2.05
C LEU A 50 8.61 16.74 -3.19
N VAL A 51 7.51 16.95 -3.92
CA VAL A 51 7.39 17.99 -4.95
C VAL A 51 7.62 19.36 -4.34
N LYS A 52 6.95 19.67 -3.22
CA LYS A 52 7.10 20.96 -2.53
C LYS A 52 8.54 21.20 -2.08
N ALA A 53 9.19 20.19 -1.50
CA ALA A 53 10.59 20.28 -1.08
C ALA A 53 11.52 20.52 -2.28
N THR A 54 11.32 19.76 -3.37
CA THR A 54 12.14 19.89 -4.59
C THR A 54 11.95 21.24 -5.26
N GLN A 55 10.71 21.74 -5.34
CA GLN A 55 10.42 23.07 -5.87
C GLN A 55 11.09 24.18 -5.04
N ALA A 56 11.10 24.04 -3.71
CA ALA A 56 11.78 24.99 -2.83
C ALA A 56 13.31 24.99 -3.03
N SER A 57 13.90 23.83 -3.36
CA SER A 57 15.33 23.69 -3.67
C SER A 57 15.72 24.10 -5.09
N ALA A 58 14.76 24.24 -6.02
CA ALA A 58 15.02 24.61 -7.41
C ALA A 58 15.27 26.13 -7.55
N THR A 59 16.54 26.51 -7.76
CA THR A 59 16.97 27.91 -7.82
C THR A 59 16.98 28.47 -9.24
N THR A 60 17.11 27.62 -10.27
CA THR A 60 17.13 28.06 -11.68
C THR A 60 15.78 27.83 -12.39
N PRO A 61 15.48 28.59 -13.46
CA PRO A 61 14.31 28.34 -14.31
C PRO A 61 14.27 26.91 -14.89
N GLU A 62 15.43 26.37 -15.26
CA GLU A 62 15.57 25.03 -15.85
C GLU A 62 15.21 23.95 -14.84
N GLN A 63 15.69 24.08 -13.60
CA GLN A 63 15.36 23.17 -12.50
C GLN A 63 13.86 23.20 -12.21
N ARG A 64 13.26 24.40 -12.10
CA ARG A 64 11.80 24.56 -11.86
C ARG A 64 10.97 23.94 -12.99
N SER A 65 11.39 24.15 -14.24
CA SER A 65 10.76 23.56 -15.42
C SER A 65 10.86 22.03 -15.42
N CYS A 66 12.03 21.49 -15.06
CA CYS A 66 12.25 20.04 -14.93
C CYS A 66 11.31 19.44 -13.87
N VAL A 67 11.25 20.03 -12.68
CA VAL A 67 10.36 19.57 -11.61
C VAL A 67 8.90 19.62 -12.06
N GLY A 68 8.46 20.74 -12.64
CA GLY A 68 7.10 20.94 -13.14
C GLY A 68 6.65 19.86 -14.13
N ARG A 69 7.51 19.50 -15.09
CA ARG A 69 7.22 18.41 -16.05
C ARG A 69 7.07 17.04 -15.37
N LYS A 70 7.81 16.79 -14.29
CA LYS A 70 7.83 15.51 -13.58
C LYS A 70 6.69 15.35 -12.57
N VAL A 71 6.06 16.44 -12.11
CA VAL A 71 4.94 16.39 -11.15
C VAL A 71 3.81 15.48 -11.65
N GLY A 72 3.29 15.75 -12.87
CA GLY A 72 2.17 14.98 -13.42
C GLY A 72 2.49 13.49 -13.58
N PHE A 73 3.73 13.19 -14.00
CA PHE A 73 4.22 11.81 -14.11
C PHE A 73 4.22 11.10 -12.75
N ALA A 74 4.75 11.73 -11.69
CA ALA A 74 4.83 11.12 -10.36
C ALA A 74 3.44 10.74 -9.80
N PHE A 75 2.46 11.64 -9.93
CA PHE A 75 1.10 11.37 -9.45
C PHE A 75 0.39 10.29 -10.27
N GLN A 76 0.65 10.22 -11.57
CA GLN A 76 0.09 9.18 -12.44
C GLN A 76 0.76 7.82 -12.19
N ASP A 77 2.07 7.78 -11.99
CA ASP A 77 2.82 6.57 -11.62
C ASP A 77 2.29 5.96 -10.31
N ALA A 78 2.07 6.79 -9.28
CA ALA A 78 1.44 6.36 -8.04
C ALA A 78 0.06 5.72 -8.25
N LYS A 79 -0.79 6.38 -9.04
CA LYS A 79 -2.13 5.87 -9.36
C LYS A 79 -2.05 4.52 -10.06
N MET A 80 -1.18 4.38 -11.04
CA MET A 80 -1.05 3.14 -11.83
C MET A 80 -0.51 1.99 -11.00
N ARG A 81 0.54 2.21 -10.21
CA ARG A 81 1.16 1.15 -9.39
C ARG A 81 0.24 0.69 -8.26
N VAL A 82 -0.43 1.61 -7.56
CA VAL A 82 -1.43 1.24 -6.54
C VAL A 82 -2.58 0.47 -7.17
N TYR A 83 -3.10 0.91 -8.32
CA TYR A 83 -4.15 0.19 -9.02
C TYR A 83 -3.71 -1.21 -9.45
N GLN A 84 -2.52 -1.37 -10.02
CA GLN A 84 -1.98 -2.68 -10.41
C GLN A 84 -1.85 -3.63 -9.20
N ALA A 85 -1.30 -3.14 -8.09
CA ALA A 85 -1.20 -3.92 -6.86
C ALA A 85 -2.58 -4.30 -6.31
N THR A 86 -3.55 -3.37 -6.36
CA THR A 86 -4.95 -3.64 -5.99
C THR A 86 -5.51 -4.80 -6.81
N MET A 87 -5.32 -4.75 -8.14
CA MET A 87 -5.80 -5.81 -9.03
C MET A 87 -5.11 -7.14 -8.78
N GLN A 88 -3.82 -7.16 -8.49
CA GLN A 88 -3.09 -8.39 -8.12
C GLN A 88 -3.62 -9.00 -6.83
N VAL A 89 -3.94 -8.18 -5.82
CA VAL A 89 -4.52 -8.65 -4.57
C VAL A 89 -5.93 -9.21 -4.78
N VAL A 90 -6.77 -8.53 -5.58
CA VAL A 90 -8.10 -9.03 -5.95
C VAL A 90 -8.00 -10.35 -6.72
N GLN A 91 -7.09 -10.45 -7.69
CA GLN A 91 -6.89 -11.65 -8.50
C GLN A 91 -6.36 -12.81 -7.67
N PHE A 92 -5.40 -12.56 -6.76
CA PHE A 92 -4.88 -13.58 -5.86
C PHE A 92 -6.00 -14.18 -5.00
N GLY A 93 -6.87 -13.34 -4.44
CA GLY A 93 -8.05 -13.79 -3.71
C GLY A 93 -9.02 -14.61 -4.55
N HIS A 94 -9.19 -14.28 -5.83
CA HIS A 94 -10.00 -15.04 -6.77
C HIS A 94 -9.40 -16.41 -7.13
N ASP A 95 -8.11 -16.44 -7.48
CA ASP A 95 -7.42 -17.64 -8.00
C ASP A 95 -7.15 -18.70 -6.94
N HIS A 96 -6.93 -18.31 -5.68
CA HIS A 96 -6.55 -19.24 -4.62
C HIS A 96 -7.74 -19.81 -3.86
N GLY A 97 -8.97 -19.54 -4.30
CA GLY A 97 -10.17 -19.96 -3.59
C GLY A 97 -10.11 -19.58 -2.11
N MET A 98 -9.36 -18.51 -1.79
CA MET A 98 -9.38 -17.95 -0.47
C MET A 98 -10.83 -17.56 -0.29
N ASP A 99 -11.52 -18.30 0.58
CA ASP A 99 -12.68 -17.76 1.23
C ASP A 99 -12.11 -16.63 2.10
N VAL A 100 -11.84 -15.48 1.46
CA VAL A 100 -11.68 -14.20 2.15
C VAL A 100 -12.92 -13.95 3.00
N ALA A 101 -14.02 -14.62 2.63
CA ALA A 101 -15.08 -14.99 3.53
C ALA A 101 -14.60 -15.56 4.86
N SER A 102 -14.03 -16.75 4.95
CA SER A 102 -13.54 -17.33 6.21
C SER A 102 -12.42 -16.57 6.95
N THR A 103 -11.80 -15.54 6.33
CA THR A 103 -10.76 -14.72 6.96
C THR A 103 -11.39 -13.50 7.63
N ASP A 104 -11.02 -13.19 8.87
CA ASP A 104 -11.54 -12.00 9.53
C ASP A 104 -11.07 -10.71 8.83
N VAL A 105 -11.89 -9.66 8.93
CA VAL A 105 -11.70 -8.36 8.27
C VAL A 105 -10.33 -7.74 8.59
N GLU A 106 -9.84 -7.95 9.81
CA GLU A 106 -8.61 -7.33 10.29
C GLU A 106 -7.39 -8.00 9.67
N THR A 107 -7.38 -9.33 9.58
CA THR A 107 -6.34 -10.10 8.89
C THR A 107 -6.31 -9.76 7.39
N ALA A 108 -7.46 -9.74 6.72
CA ALA A 108 -7.54 -9.35 5.31
C ALA A 108 -7.01 -7.92 5.09
N ARG A 109 -7.47 -6.95 5.91
CA ARG A 109 -6.98 -5.58 5.85
C ARG A 109 -5.47 -5.51 6.06
N LYS A 110 -4.92 -6.24 7.02
CA LYS A 110 -3.49 -6.22 7.34
C LYS A 110 -2.65 -6.67 6.15
N VAL A 111 -2.97 -7.82 5.55
CA VAL A 111 -2.24 -8.34 4.38
C VAL A 111 -2.29 -7.34 3.22
N VAL A 112 -3.48 -6.81 2.91
CA VAL A 112 -3.67 -5.81 1.85
C VAL A 112 -2.85 -4.55 2.15
N SER A 113 -2.86 -4.09 3.40
CA SER A 113 -2.13 -2.90 3.84
C SER A 113 -0.61 -3.10 3.74
N GLU A 114 -0.10 -4.27 4.12
CA GLU A 114 1.31 -4.61 4.02
C GLU A 114 1.80 -4.58 2.56
N GLU A 115 1.07 -5.21 1.64
CA GLU A 115 1.44 -5.19 0.21
C GLU A 115 1.37 -3.79 -0.39
N LEU A 116 0.29 -3.05 -0.11
CA LEU A 116 0.15 -1.69 -0.61
C LEU A 116 1.19 -0.74 0.00
N SER A 117 1.61 -0.94 1.25
CA SER A 117 2.65 -0.13 1.88
C SER A 117 4.01 -0.25 1.15
N LYS A 118 4.35 -1.45 0.67
CA LYS A 118 5.55 -1.69 -0.15
C LYS A 118 5.49 -0.87 -1.45
N VAL A 119 4.32 -0.86 -2.08
CA VAL A 119 4.07 -0.09 -3.31
C VAL A 119 4.18 1.40 -3.06
N VAL A 120 3.54 1.92 -2.00
CA VAL A 120 3.63 3.33 -1.60
C VAL A 120 5.11 3.73 -1.41
N ASN A 121 5.87 2.94 -0.66
CA ASN A 121 7.27 3.25 -0.37
C ASN A 121 8.14 3.19 -1.64
N SER A 122 7.92 2.21 -2.52
CA SER A 122 8.64 2.10 -3.80
C SER A 122 8.32 3.29 -4.73
N VAL A 123 7.05 3.64 -4.91
CA VAL A 123 6.62 4.80 -5.72
C VAL A 123 7.32 6.07 -5.24
N VAL A 124 7.30 6.33 -3.93
CA VAL A 124 7.88 7.55 -3.35
C VAL A 124 9.39 7.58 -3.57
N LYS A 125 10.08 6.46 -3.31
CA LYS A 125 11.53 6.36 -3.49
C LYS A 125 11.97 6.56 -4.94
N ASP A 126 11.29 5.91 -5.89
CA ASP A 126 11.63 6.02 -7.32
C ASP A 126 11.43 7.46 -7.81
N ASN A 127 10.33 8.10 -7.38
CA ASN A 127 10.06 9.49 -7.73
C ASN A 127 10.98 10.47 -7.00
N GLU A 128 11.48 10.16 -5.79
CA GLU A 128 12.53 10.95 -5.13
C GLU A 128 13.81 10.99 -5.96
N GLN A 129 14.24 9.85 -6.49
CA GLN A 129 15.39 9.80 -7.40
C GLN A 129 15.14 10.62 -8.68
N LEU A 130 13.92 10.51 -9.23
CA LEU A 130 13.50 11.26 -10.40
C LEU A 130 13.55 12.77 -10.16
N PHE A 131 13.15 13.26 -8.98
CA PHE A 131 13.24 14.68 -8.62
C PHE A 131 14.67 15.14 -8.31
N LYS A 132 15.50 14.30 -7.68
CA LYS A 132 16.93 14.57 -7.46
C LYS A 132 17.67 14.84 -8.78
N GLN A 133 17.33 14.14 -9.86
CA GLN A 133 17.90 14.40 -11.19
C GLN A 133 17.59 15.80 -11.75
N CYS A 134 16.57 16.49 -11.25
CA CYS A 134 16.31 17.87 -11.67
C CYS A 134 17.16 18.90 -10.92
N LEU A 135 17.78 18.50 -9.81
CA LEU A 135 18.58 19.37 -8.96
C LEU A 135 20.09 19.09 -9.08
N ALA A 136 20.44 17.96 -9.70
CA ALA A 136 21.81 17.62 -10.10
C ALA A 136 22.24 18.47 -11.31
#